data_AF-A0A1L3MMJ5-F1
#
_entry.id   AF-A0A1L3MMJ5-F1
#
_cell.length_a   1.000
_cell.length_b   1.000
_cell.length_c   1.000
_cell.angle_alpha   90.00
_cell.angle_beta   90.00
_cell.angle_gamma   90.00
#
_symmetry.space_group_name_H-M   'P 1'
#
loop_
_entity.id
_entity.type
_entity.pdbx_description
1 polymer ?
#
loop_
_entity_poly.entity_id
_entity_poly.type
_entity_poly.pdbx_seq_one_letter_code
_entity_poly.pdbx_strand_id
1 'polypeptide(L)' 'MDTTSTRTRYTTKEESKRTYRHWTTLEDRKLLQLRNNGMKFRLIAKELQRTPISVEKRYRKILQNQWGES' A
#
# COMPACT_ATOMS: atom_id res chain seq x y z
N MET A 1 -23.84 31.60 -11.20
CA MET A 1 -22.91 30.68 -11.87
C MET A 1 -21.53 30.88 -11.28
N ASP A 2 -20.81 29.78 -11.06
CA ASP A 2 -19.46 29.65 -10.50
C ASP A 2 -19.27 29.88 -8.99
N THR A 3 -19.60 28.85 -8.21
CA THR A 3 -18.87 28.53 -6.97
C THR A 3 -18.51 27.06 -6.98
N THR A 4 -17.44 26.71 -7.70
CA THR A 4 -16.78 25.41 -7.59
C THR A 4 -16.19 25.31 -6.19
N SER A 5 -17.01 24.81 -5.26
CA SER A 5 -16.66 24.53 -3.87
C SER A 5 -15.63 23.42 -3.83
N THR A 6 -14.35 23.78 -3.87
CA THR A 6 -13.24 22.86 -3.62
C THR A 6 -13.34 22.37 -2.17
N ARG A 7 -14.01 21.23 -2.00
CA ARG A 7 -14.11 20.52 -0.73
C ARG A 7 -12.74 19.91 -0.40
N THR A 8 -11.87 20.72 0.18
CA THR A 8 -10.65 20.28 0.85
C THR A 8 -11.06 19.31 1.96
N ARG A 9 -10.91 18.00 1.72
CA ARG A 9 -11.18 17.01 2.75
C ARG A 9 -9.98 17.00 3.70
N TYR A 10 -10.17 17.61 4.86
CA TYR A 10 -9.32 17.46 6.04
C TYR A 10 -9.06 15.97 6.29
N THR A 11 -7.82 15.54 6.12
CA THR A 11 -7.34 14.31 6.76
C THR A 11 -6.69 14.75 8.06
N THR A 12 -7.38 14.48 9.16
CA THR A 12 -6.88 14.61 10.52
C THR A 12 -5.52 13.93 10.62
N LYS A 13 -4.50 14.78 10.80
CA LYS A 13 -3.10 14.46 10.97
C LYS A 13 -2.91 13.89 12.38
N GLU A 14 -3.36 12.67 12.62
CA GLU A 14 -2.78 11.88 13.72
C GLU A 14 -1.38 11.45 13.27
N GLU A 15 -0.42 12.30 13.61
CA GLU A 15 0.99 12.13 13.36
C GLU A 15 1.55 11.08 14.33
N SER A 16 1.00 9.87 14.26
CA SER A 16 1.62 8.69 14.83
C SER A 16 2.94 8.51 14.11
N LYS A 17 4.05 8.78 14.82
CA LYS A 17 5.42 8.57 14.36
C LYS A 17 5.43 7.22 13.64
N ARG A 18 5.62 7.23 12.32
CA ARG A 18 5.57 6.01 11.50
C ARG A 18 6.69 5.10 11.97
N THR A 19 6.39 4.25 12.95
CA THR A 19 7.34 3.27 13.45
C THR A 19 7.74 2.42 12.26
N TYR A 20 9.04 2.29 12.03
CA TYR A 20 9.56 1.45 10.96
C TYR A 20 9.09 0.01 11.21
N ARG A 21 8.06 -0.42 10.48
CA ARG A 21 7.47 -1.75 10.60
C ARG A 21 7.98 -2.62 9.47
N HIS A 22 8.62 -3.73 9.83
CA HIS A 22 9.02 -4.76 8.87
C HIS A 22 7.81 -5.35 8.15
N TRP A 23 8.06 -5.92 6.98
CA TRP A 23 7.10 -6.73 6.24
C TRP A 23 7.19 -8.16 6.73
N THR A 24 6.05 -8.70 7.12
CA THR A 24 5.92 -10.10 7.52
C THR A 24 5.56 -10.97 6.32
N THR A 25 5.88 -12.26 6.39
CA THR A 25 5.51 -13.23 5.36
C THR A 25 3.99 -13.34 5.18
N LEU A 26 3.20 -13.05 6.22
CA LEU A 26 1.73 -12.99 6.12
C LEU A 26 1.26 -11.79 5.30
N GLU A 27 1.83 -10.60 5.54
CA GLU A 27 1.54 -9.40 4.75
C GLU A 27 1.93 -9.59 3.28
N ASP A 28 3.06 -10.23 2.99
CA ASP A 28 3.51 -10.54 1.63
C ASP A 28 2.55 -11.49 0.91
N ARG A 29 2.15 -12.58 1.57
CA ARG A 29 1.16 -13.53 1.02
C ARG A 29 -0.17 -12.82 0.71
N LYS A 30 -0.64 -11.99 1.63
CA LYS A 30 -1.87 -11.20 1.44
C LYS A 30 -1.71 -10.19 0.30
N LEU A 31 -0.56 -9.54 0.19
CA LEU A 31 -0.24 -8.62 -0.91
C LEU A 31 -0.28 -9.33 -2.28
N LEU A 32 0.39 -10.48 -2.40
CA LEU A 32 0.39 -11.28 -3.64
C LEU A 32 -1.02 -11.75 -4.00
N GLN A 33 -1.76 -12.29 -3.04
CA GLN A 33 -3.13 -12.77 -3.24
C GLN A 33 -4.04 -11.63 -3.74
N LEU A 34 -4.02 -10.47 -3.07
CA LEU A 34 -4.84 -9.33 -3.47
C LEU A 34 -4.45 -8.78 -4.84
N ARG A 35 -3.16 -8.83 -5.21
CA ARG A 35 -2.71 -8.45 -6.56
C ARG A 35 -3.12 -9.44 -7.62
N ASN A 36 -3.06 -10.74 -7.32
CA ASN A 36 -3.55 -11.79 -8.22
C ASN A 36 -5.06 -11.64 -8.47
N ASN A 37 -5.81 -11.18 -7.47
CA ASN A 37 -7.23 -10.85 -7.60
C ASN A 37 -7.50 -9.52 -8.35
N GLY A 38 -6.48 -8.88 -8.93
CA GLY A 38 -6.62 -7.64 -9.70
C GLY A 38 -6.80 -6.37 -8.86
N MET A 39 -6.66 -6.44 -7.53
CA MET A 39 -6.88 -5.30 -6.67
C MET A 39 -5.80 -4.22 -6.87
N LYS A 40 -6.20 -2.94 -6.87
CA LYS A 40 -5.28 -1.79 -7.01
C LYS A 40 -4.48 -1.59 -5.72
N PHE A 41 -3.20 -1.22 -5.83
CA PHE A 41 -2.32 -0.97 -4.68
C PHE A 41 -2.88 0.01 -3.64
N ARG A 42 -3.66 1.02 -4.07
CA ARG A 42 -4.31 1.97 -3.16
C ARG A 42 -5.32 1.32 -2.22
N LEU A 43 -6.02 0.27 -2.66
CA LEU A 43 -6.97 -0.46 -1.83
C LEU A 43 -6.23 -1.44 -0.92
N ILE A 44 -5.24 -2.15 -1.46
CA ILE A 44 -4.38 -3.06 -0.69
C ILE A 44 -3.67 -2.31 0.45
N ALA A 45 -3.23 -1.08 0.18
CA ALA A 45 -2.63 -0.21 1.19
C ALA A 45 -3.56 0.08 2.37
N LYS A 46 -4.86 0.30 2.11
CA LYS A 46 -5.85 0.47 3.18
C LYS A 46 -6.00 -0.81 4.00
N GLU A 47 -6.08 -1.95 3.32
CA GLU A 47 -6.24 -3.27 3.93
C GLU A 47 -5.05 -3.66 4.81
N LEU A 48 -3.83 -3.31 4.38
CA LEU A 48 -2.60 -3.59 5.11
C LEU A 48 -2.19 -2.46 6.07
N GLN A 49 -2.96 -1.37 6.12
CA GLN A 49 -2.64 -0.15 6.86
C GLN A 49 -1.22 0.38 6.55
N ARG A 50 -0.84 0.34 5.27
CA ARG A 50 0.44 0.84 4.73
C ARG A 50 0.20 1.95 3.71
N THR A 51 1.28 2.57 3.23
CA THR A 51 1.19 3.52 2.12
C THR A 51 1.21 2.78 0.77
N PRO A 52 0.49 3.24 -0.26
CA PRO A 52 0.48 2.59 -1.58
C PRO A 52 1.87 2.43 -2.19
N ILE A 53 2.74 3.43 -2.00
CA ILE A 53 4.13 3.41 -2.48
C ILE A 53 4.94 2.29 -1.79
N SER A 54 4.78 2.13 -0.47
CA SER A 54 5.46 1.08 0.29
C SER A 54 5.04 -0.32 -0.17
N VAL A 55 3.73 -0.48 -0.41
CA VAL A 55 3.13 -1.73 -0.90
C VAL A 55 3.66 -2.09 -2.29
N GLU A 56 3.67 -1.14 -3.22
CA GLU A 56 4.18 -1.35 -4.57
C GLU A 56 5.66 -1.73 -4.58
N LYS A 57 6.49 -0.99 -3.82
CA LYS A 57 7.92 -1.29 -3.69
C LYS A 57 8.14 -2.70 -3.12
N ARG A 58 7.33 -3.12 -2.13
CA ARG A 58 7.41 -4.48 -1.58
C ARG A 58 7.03 -5.52 -2.63
N TYR A 59 5.92 -5.33 -3.34
CA TYR A 59 5.47 -6.25 -4.38
C TYR A 59 6.57 -6.50 -5.44
N ARG A 60 7.20 -5.43 -5.94
CA ARG A 60 8.31 -5.55 -6.89
C ARG A 60 9.50 -6.32 -6.32
N LYS A 61 9.84 -6.08 -5.04
CA LYS A 61 10.94 -6.78 -4.37
C LYS A 61 10.66 -8.28 -4.21
N ILE A 62 9.43 -8.65 -3.85
CA ILE A 62 9.03 -10.06 -3.75
C ILE A 62 9.21 -10.75 -5.11
N LEU A 63 8.71 -10.13 -6.19
CA LEU A 63 8.85 -10.69 -7.53
C LEU A 63 10.32 -10.83 -7.96
N GLN A 64 11.15 -9.81 -7.68
CA GLN A 64 12.58 -9.87 -8.00
C GLN A 64 13.28 -11.02 -7.26
N ASN A 65 12.96 -11.21 -5.98
CA ASN A 65 13.53 -12.30 -5.20
C ASN A 65 13.11 -13.68 -5.72
N GLN A 66 11.87 -13.83 -6.21
CA GLN A 66 11.40 -15.09 -6.79
C GLN A 66 12.05 -15.44 -8.14
N TRP A 67 12.66 -14.46 -8.82
CA TRP A 67 13.36 -14.66 -10.10
C TRP A 67 14.90 -14.70 -9.98
N GLY A 68 15.45 -14.40 -8.81
CA GLY A 68 16.90 -14.41 -8.56
C GLY A 68 17.44 -15.75 -8.03
N GLU A 69 16.57 -16.73 -7.79
CA GLU A 69 16.93 -18.10 -7.43
C GLU A 69 16.82 -18.98 -8.70
N SER A 70 17.83 -18.91 -9.57
CA SER A 70 18.05 -19.83 -10.70
C SER A 70 19.52 -20.11 -10.84
#